data_AF-A0A6F7VSI4-F1
#
_entry.id   AF-A0A6F7VSI4-F1
#
_cell.length_a   1.000
_cell.length_b   1.000
_cell.length_c   1.000
_cell.angle_alpha   90.00
_cell.angle_beta   90.00
_cell.angle_gamma   90.00
#
_symmetry.space_group_name_H-M   'P 1'
#
loop_
_entity.id
_entity.type
_entity.pdbx_description
1 polymer ?
#
loop_
_entity_poly.entity_id
_entity_poly.type
_entity_poly.pdbx_seq_one_letter_code
_entity_poly.pdbx_strand_id
1 'polypeptide(L)'
;MLCEAAAWPAPRLPVLAEELERAGLGADVSTLLWEMACLPPTRLAAAAEALVTADRTADGERLLRQSVSRPAPEVAHTAQALLAAGAPRGAAFLLEALVRARTPEEAARAAAEDPATLVPLLLDAAAGVSSSSHHDLAHALRMAALPGVPGPA
;
A
#
# COMPACT_ATOMS: atom_id res chain seq x y z
N MET A 1 -3.54 -14.76 21.17
CA MET A 1 -4.42 -14.74 19.97
C MET A 1 -3.65 -14.19 18.77
N LEU A 2 -4.06 -14.45 17.51
CA LEU A 2 -3.33 -13.95 16.33
C LEU A 2 -3.34 -12.41 16.22
N CYS A 3 -4.38 -11.74 16.73
CA CYS A 3 -4.40 -10.28 16.84
C CYS A 3 -3.26 -9.72 17.71
N GLU A 4 -2.92 -10.37 18.82
CA GLU A 4 -1.76 -10.00 19.65
C GLU A 4 -0.45 -10.27 18.93
N ALA A 5 -0.39 -11.34 18.14
CA ALA A 5 0.78 -11.69 17.35
C ALA A 5 1.02 -10.71 16.19
N ALA A 6 -0.03 -10.20 15.55
CA ALA A 6 0.08 -9.17 14.52
C ALA A 6 0.71 -7.87 15.04
N ALA A 7 0.61 -7.61 16.35
CA ALA A 7 1.25 -6.46 17.00
C ALA A 7 2.73 -6.69 17.37
N TRP A 8 3.29 -7.87 17.11
CA TRP A 8 4.71 -8.16 17.34
C TRP A 8 5.61 -7.32 16.42
N PRO A 9 6.93 -7.23 16.72
CA PRO A 9 7.88 -6.63 15.80
C PRO A 9 7.79 -7.26 14.42
N ALA A 10 7.69 -6.42 13.38
CA ALA A 10 7.45 -6.87 12.00
C ALA A 10 8.35 -8.03 11.52
N PRO A 11 9.67 -8.07 11.83
CA PRO A 11 10.54 -9.19 11.43
C PRO A 11 10.13 -10.56 12.00
N ARG A 12 9.29 -10.61 13.04
CA ARG A 12 8.79 -11.87 13.61
C ARG A 12 7.56 -12.42 12.88
N LEU A 13 6.86 -11.60 12.11
CA LEU A 13 5.60 -11.99 11.46
C LEU A 13 5.81 -13.04 10.34
N PRO A 14 6.82 -12.91 9.45
CA PRO A 14 7.08 -13.94 8.45
C PRO A 14 7.49 -15.27 9.07
N VAL A 15 8.28 -15.23 10.15
CA VAL A 15 8.69 -16.44 10.90
C VAL A 15 7.46 -17.13 11.46
N LEU A 16 6.55 -16.39 12.11
CA LEU A 16 5.30 -16.96 12.61
C LEU A 16 4.46 -17.57 11.50
N ALA A 17 4.33 -16.91 10.35
CA ALA A 17 3.59 -17.45 9.22
C ALA A 17 4.19 -18.77 8.73
N GLU A 18 5.52 -18.86 8.63
CA GLU A 18 6.21 -20.10 8.24
C GLU A 18 6.03 -21.22 9.28
N GLU A 19 6.09 -20.90 10.58
CA GLU A 19 5.80 -21.88 11.64
C GLU A 19 4.37 -22.41 11.56
N LEU A 20 3.38 -21.54 11.29
CA LEU A 20 1.99 -21.95 11.10
C LEU A 20 1.84 -22.88 9.90
N GLU A 21 2.47 -22.58 8.77
CA GLU A 21 2.45 -23.45 7.59
C GLU A 21 3.08 -24.82 7.88
N ARG A 22 4.25 -24.84 8.52
CA ARG A 22 4.94 -26.08 8.90
C ARG A 22 4.15 -26.91 9.91
N ALA A 23 3.35 -26.28 10.74
CA ALA A 23 2.42 -26.94 11.67
C ALA A 23 1.11 -27.41 11.00
N GLY A 24 0.91 -27.18 9.70
CA GLY A 24 -0.32 -27.52 8.97
C GLY A 24 -1.48 -26.52 9.21
N LEU A 25 -1.18 -25.35 9.77
CA LEU A 25 -2.14 -24.29 10.13
C LEU A 25 -2.20 -23.19 9.05
N GLY A 26 -2.22 -23.56 7.76
CA GLY A 26 -2.24 -22.58 6.66
C GLY A 26 -3.44 -21.63 6.69
N ALA A 27 -4.58 -22.04 7.27
CA ALA A 27 -5.72 -21.16 7.47
C ALA A 27 -5.42 -20.00 8.45
N ASP A 28 -4.59 -20.26 9.47
CA ASP A 28 -4.20 -19.25 10.46
C ASP A 28 -3.26 -18.20 9.87
N VAL A 29 -2.51 -18.52 8.81
CA VAL A 29 -1.75 -17.52 8.05
C VAL A 29 -2.69 -16.50 7.41
N SER A 30 -3.83 -16.95 6.86
CA SER A 30 -4.82 -16.04 6.29
C SER A 30 -5.42 -15.12 7.36
N THR A 31 -5.69 -15.66 8.55
CA THR A 31 -6.14 -14.86 9.70
C THR A 31 -5.07 -13.87 10.14
N LEU A 32 -3.80 -14.27 10.23
CA LEU A 32 -2.69 -13.39 10.58
C LEU A 32 -2.55 -12.22 9.59
N LEU A 33 -2.62 -12.50 8.28
CA LEU A 33 -2.57 -11.46 7.25
C LEU A 33 -3.75 -10.48 7.36
N TRP A 34 -4.95 -10.96 7.71
CA TRP A 34 -6.09 -10.09 7.95
C TRP A 34 -5.89 -9.18 9.17
N GLU A 35 -5.39 -9.73 10.28
CA GLU A 35 -5.06 -8.94 11.48
C GLU A 35 -3.98 -7.89 11.17
N MET A 36 -2.98 -8.26 10.37
CA MET A 36 -1.95 -7.33 9.89
C MET A 36 -2.53 -6.20 9.03
N ALA A 37 -3.55 -6.49 8.21
CA ALA A 37 -4.21 -5.49 7.38
C ALA A 37 -4.93 -4.41 8.19
N CYS A 38 -5.28 -4.72 9.45
CA CYS A 38 -5.91 -3.79 10.40
C CYS A 38 -4.90 -2.93 11.19
N LEU A 39 -3.59 -3.18 11.06
CA LEU A 39 -2.56 -2.40 11.76
C LEU A 39 -2.56 -0.92 11.33
N PRO A 40 -2.10 0.03 12.18
CA PRO A 40 -1.86 1.41 11.76
C PRO A 40 -0.86 1.50 10.58
N PRO A 41 -0.95 2.54 9.73
CA PRO A 41 -0.17 2.65 8.49
C PRO A 41 1.32 2.31 8.59
N THR A 42 2.02 2.84 9.60
CA THR A 42 3.46 2.57 9.80
C THR A 42 3.75 1.11 10.13
N ARG A 43 2.90 0.46 10.94
CA ARG A 43 3.06 -0.95 11.29
C ARG A 43 2.67 -1.87 10.13
N LEU A 44 1.63 -1.51 9.39
CA LEU A 44 1.24 -2.18 8.15
C LEU A 44 2.37 -2.17 7.11
N ALA A 45 2.98 -1.01 6.88
CA ALA A 45 4.12 -0.85 5.98
C ALA A 45 5.31 -1.72 6.40
N ALA A 46 5.68 -1.68 7.69
CA ALA A 46 6.76 -2.51 8.22
C ALA A 46 6.46 -4.01 8.09
N ALA A 47 5.22 -4.43 8.30
CA ALA A 47 4.81 -5.83 8.18
C ALA A 47 4.83 -6.32 6.72
N ALA A 48 4.37 -5.50 5.78
CA ALA A 48 4.47 -5.79 4.35
C ALA A 48 5.94 -5.93 3.90
N GLU A 49 6.81 -5.01 4.32
CA GLU A 49 8.23 -5.07 3.98
C GLU A 49 8.95 -6.26 4.62
N ALA A 50 8.60 -6.62 5.85
CA ALA A 50 9.13 -7.81 6.50
C ALA A 50 8.76 -9.09 5.73
N LEU A 51 7.53 -9.19 5.21
CA LEU A 51 7.12 -10.31 4.36
C LEU A 51 7.91 -10.37 3.06
N VAL A 52 8.09 -9.24 2.37
CA VAL A 52 8.90 -9.17 1.13
C VAL A 52 10.36 -9.54 1.39
N THR A 53 10.95 -9.01 2.47
CA THR A 53 12.34 -9.31 2.86
C THR A 53 12.55 -10.80 3.20
N ALA A 54 11.51 -11.46 3.71
CA ALA A 54 11.50 -12.89 4.01
C ALA A 54 11.09 -13.79 2.83
N ASP A 55 11.15 -13.28 1.59
CA ASP A 55 10.77 -13.99 0.36
C ASP A 55 9.27 -14.39 0.29
N ARG A 56 8.44 -13.83 1.18
CA ARG A 56 6.97 -13.98 1.16
C ARG A 56 6.31 -12.82 0.42
N THR A 57 6.84 -12.48 -0.75
CA THR A 57 6.42 -11.32 -1.56
C THR A 57 4.93 -11.33 -1.88
N ALA A 58 4.37 -12.48 -2.25
CA ALA A 58 2.95 -12.62 -2.56
C ALA A 58 2.03 -12.25 -1.38
N ASP A 59 2.47 -12.51 -0.14
CA ASP A 59 1.72 -12.17 1.06
C ASP A 59 1.85 -10.69 1.40
N GLY A 60 3.04 -10.10 1.23
CA GLY A 60 3.24 -8.65 1.37
C GLY A 60 2.40 -7.87 0.37
N GLU A 61 2.39 -8.30 -0.90
CA GLU A 61 1.55 -7.72 -1.94
C GLU A 61 0.06 -7.89 -1.67
N ARG A 62 -0.37 -9.08 -1.20
CA ARG A 62 -1.77 -9.31 -0.80
C ARG A 62 -2.21 -8.35 0.30
N LEU A 63 -1.37 -8.18 1.32
CA LEU A 63 -1.59 -7.25 2.42
C LEU A 63 -1.75 -5.81 1.94
N LEU A 64 -0.82 -5.34 1.09
CA LEU A 64 -0.88 -3.99 0.51
C LEU A 64 -2.14 -3.80 -0.34
N ARG A 65 -2.49 -4.80 -1.17
CA ARG A 65 -3.69 -4.73 -2.02
C ARG A 65 -4.98 -4.65 -1.21
N GLN A 66 -5.07 -5.33 -0.06
CA GLN A 66 -6.22 -5.22 0.83
C GLN A 66 -6.33 -3.82 1.46
N SER A 67 -5.19 -3.19 1.75
CA SER A 67 -5.16 -1.90 2.44
C SER A 67 -5.71 -0.72 1.62
N VAL A 68 -5.85 -0.85 0.29
CA VAL A 68 -6.47 0.22 -0.55
C VAL A 68 -7.96 0.43 -0.26
N SER A 69 -8.58 -0.49 0.49
CA SER A 69 -9.96 -0.35 1.00
C SER A 69 -10.09 0.68 2.12
N ARG A 70 -8.97 1.08 2.74
CA ARG A 70 -8.91 2.09 3.82
C ARG A 70 -9.19 3.51 3.28
N PRO A 71 -9.45 4.50 4.16
CA PRO A 71 -9.51 5.90 3.76
C PRO A 71 -8.25 6.35 3.02
N ALA A 72 -8.40 7.20 2.00
CA ALA A 72 -7.29 7.66 1.16
C ALA A 72 -6.11 8.26 1.95
N PRO A 73 -6.33 9.06 3.03
CA PRO A 73 -5.23 9.50 3.90
C PRO A 73 -4.43 8.36 4.53
N GLU A 74 -5.07 7.26 4.95
CA GLU A 74 -4.35 6.13 5.54
C GLU A 74 -3.54 5.35 4.51
N VAL A 75 -4.04 5.24 3.28
CA VAL A 75 -3.27 4.66 2.16
C VAL A 75 -2.03 5.52 1.87
N ALA A 76 -2.20 6.85 1.84
CA ALA A 76 -1.10 7.80 1.67
C ALA A 76 -0.04 7.67 2.78
N HIS A 77 -0.47 7.62 4.05
CA HIS A 77 0.44 7.40 5.18
C HIS A 77 1.17 6.06 5.10
N THR A 78 0.52 5.01 4.57
CA THR A 78 1.16 3.70 4.38
C THR A 78 2.23 3.78 3.28
N ALA A 79 1.93 4.45 2.16
CA ALA A 79 2.90 4.68 1.09
C ALA A 79 4.10 5.51 1.58
N GLN A 80 3.87 6.57 2.34
CA GLN A 80 4.92 7.38 2.94
C GLN A 80 5.77 6.57 3.93
N ALA A 81 5.14 5.72 4.76
CA ALA A 81 5.87 4.85 5.68
C ALA A 81 6.75 3.81 4.95
N LEU A 82 6.28 3.27 3.82
CA LEU A 82 7.09 2.40 2.96
C LEU A 82 8.30 3.15 2.37
N LEU A 83 8.10 4.37 1.87
CA LEU A 83 9.18 5.20 1.36
C LEU A 83 10.22 5.51 2.45
N ALA A 84 9.76 5.89 3.64
CA ALA A 84 10.62 6.16 4.79
C ALA A 84 11.40 4.91 5.26
N ALA A 85 10.83 3.73 5.07
CA ALA A 85 11.48 2.44 5.37
C ALA A 85 12.44 1.97 4.26
N GLY A 86 12.60 2.72 3.17
CA GLY A 86 13.45 2.32 2.03
C GLY A 86 12.81 1.25 1.13
N ALA A 87 11.48 1.15 1.14
CA ALA A 87 10.69 0.19 0.36
C ALA A 87 9.91 0.85 -0.80
N PRO A 88 10.58 1.50 -1.78
CA PRO A 88 9.90 2.23 -2.85
C PRO A 88 9.08 1.33 -3.78
N ARG A 89 9.48 0.05 -3.93
CA ARG A 89 8.71 -0.93 -4.71
C ARG A 89 7.36 -1.26 -4.06
N GLY A 90 7.35 -1.41 -2.73
CA GLY A 90 6.11 -1.62 -1.98
C GLY A 90 5.18 -0.39 -2.07
N ALA A 91 5.75 0.82 -1.97
CA ALA A 91 4.99 2.06 -2.15
C ALA A 91 4.37 2.15 -3.55
N ALA A 92 5.16 1.90 -4.61
CA ALA A 92 4.69 1.90 -5.99
C ALA A 92 3.57 0.87 -6.21
N PHE A 93 3.74 -0.35 -5.70
CA PHE A 93 2.72 -1.40 -5.78
C PHE A 93 1.41 -0.98 -5.09
N LEU A 94 1.48 -0.38 -3.90
CA LEU A 94 0.31 0.10 -3.17
C LEU A 94 -0.45 1.18 -3.96
N LEU A 95 0.28 2.14 -4.54
CA LEU A 95 -0.31 3.24 -5.31
C LEU A 95 -0.91 2.75 -6.64
N GLU A 96 -0.27 1.79 -7.32
CA GLU A 96 -0.86 1.15 -8.50
C GLU A 96 -2.14 0.40 -8.13
N ALA A 97 -2.14 -0.35 -7.03
CA ALA A 97 -3.32 -1.03 -6.53
C ALA A 97 -4.45 -0.04 -6.19
N LEU A 98 -4.13 1.14 -5.63
CA LEU A 98 -5.08 2.20 -5.36
C LEU A 98 -5.70 2.74 -6.65
N VAL A 99 -4.90 3.07 -7.66
CA VAL A 99 -5.37 3.58 -8.96
C VAL A 99 -6.26 2.57 -9.67
N ARG A 100 -5.96 1.27 -9.58
CA ARG A 100 -6.80 0.22 -10.18
C ARG A 100 -8.13 0.01 -9.44
N ALA A 101 -8.16 0.24 -8.13
CA ALA A 101 -9.30 -0.12 -7.27
C ALA A 101 -10.28 1.03 -7.02
N ARG A 102 -9.88 2.28 -7.24
CA ARG A 102 -10.64 3.48 -6.87
C ARG A 102 -10.85 4.41 -8.05
N THR A 103 -11.79 5.33 -7.93
CA THR A 103 -11.93 6.37 -8.96
C THR A 103 -10.72 7.32 -8.96
N PRO A 104 -10.44 8.02 -10.07
CA PRO A 104 -9.37 9.01 -10.12
C PRO A 104 -9.46 10.08 -9.03
N GLU A 105 -10.68 10.52 -8.68
CA GLU A 105 -10.93 11.51 -7.61
C GLU A 105 -10.63 10.94 -6.23
N GLU A 106 -10.97 9.67 -5.99
CA GLU A 106 -10.65 9.00 -4.73
C GLU A 106 -9.14 8.78 -4.57
N ALA A 107 -8.45 8.40 -5.64
CA ALA A 107 -6.99 8.27 -5.65
C ALA A 107 -6.29 9.62 -5.47
N ALA A 108 -6.79 10.68 -6.10
CA ALA A 108 -6.27 12.04 -5.97
C ALA A 108 -6.33 12.56 -4.52
N ARG A 109 -7.30 12.12 -3.71
CA ARG A 109 -7.36 12.50 -2.28
C ARG A 109 -6.17 12.01 -1.48
N ALA A 110 -5.57 10.87 -1.86
CA ALA A 110 -4.36 10.38 -1.19
C ALA A 110 -3.18 11.35 -1.38
N ALA A 111 -3.11 12.01 -2.53
CA ALA A 111 -2.05 12.97 -2.83
C ALA A 111 -2.09 14.22 -1.93
N ALA A 112 -3.22 14.54 -1.31
CA ALA A 112 -3.35 15.74 -0.47
C ALA A 112 -2.49 15.68 0.81
N GLU A 113 -2.11 14.48 1.29
CA GLU A 113 -1.30 14.31 2.50
C GLU A 113 0.17 14.73 2.29
N ASP A 114 0.72 14.51 1.09
CA ASP A 114 2.05 14.98 0.69
C ASP A 114 2.09 15.14 -0.84
N PRO A 115 1.60 16.27 -1.37
CA PRO A 115 1.49 16.45 -2.82
C PRO A 115 2.83 16.37 -3.54
N ALA A 116 3.90 16.88 -2.92
CA ALA A 116 5.22 16.94 -3.54
C ALA A 116 5.77 15.54 -3.81
N THR A 117 5.49 14.59 -2.92
CA THR A 117 5.93 13.19 -3.05
C THR A 117 4.93 12.32 -3.78
N LEU A 118 3.64 12.45 -3.46
CA LEU A 118 2.62 11.49 -3.90
C LEU A 118 2.07 11.77 -5.29
N VAL A 119 1.99 13.03 -5.73
CA VAL A 119 1.53 13.37 -7.08
C VAL A 119 2.35 12.67 -8.17
N PRO A 120 3.70 12.79 -8.22
CA PRO A 120 4.48 12.12 -9.25
C PRO A 120 4.34 10.59 -9.20
N LEU A 121 4.37 9.99 -8.00
CA LEU A 121 4.24 8.54 -7.84
C LEU A 121 2.88 8.00 -8.29
N LEU A 122 1.80 8.75 -8.02
CA LEU A 122 0.46 8.40 -8.46
C LEU A 122 0.30 8.52 -9.99
N LEU A 123 0.90 9.54 -10.60
CA LEU A 123 0.89 9.71 -12.06
C LEU A 123 1.70 8.61 -12.76
N ASP A 124 2.84 8.20 -12.18
CA ASP A 124 3.65 7.09 -12.66
C ASP A 124 2.89 5.77 -12.53
N ALA A 125 2.26 5.52 -11.38
CA ALA A 125 1.42 4.34 -11.16
C ALA A 125 0.27 4.28 -12.18
N ALA A 126 -0.42 5.40 -12.41
CA ALA A 126 -1.49 5.48 -13.39
C ALA A 126 -1.01 5.28 -14.83
N ALA A 127 0.17 5.80 -15.18
CA ALA A 127 0.78 5.55 -16.48
C ALA A 127 1.11 4.07 -16.69
N GLY A 128 1.54 3.37 -15.62
CA GLY A 128 1.73 1.91 -15.62
C GLY A 128 0.44 1.11 -15.80
N VAL A 129 -0.71 1.67 -15.41
CA VAL A 129 -2.04 1.05 -15.63
C VAL A 129 -2.52 1.24 -17.06
N SER A 130 -2.63 2.50 -17.52
CA SER A 130 -2.98 2.86 -18.90
C SER A 130 -2.82 4.36 -19.16
N SER A 131 -2.72 4.75 -20.44
CA SER A 131 -2.72 6.17 -20.82
C SER A 131 -4.00 6.91 -20.41
N SER A 132 -5.16 6.24 -20.43
CA SER A 132 -6.42 6.81 -19.93
C SER A 132 -6.34 7.09 -18.44
N SER A 133 -5.91 6.10 -17.65
CA SER A 133 -5.79 6.25 -16.18
C SER A 133 -4.90 7.43 -15.81
N HIS A 134 -3.80 7.61 -16.53
CA HIS A 134 -2.91 8.76 -16.35
C HIS A 134 -3.63 10.10 -16.62
N HIS A 135 -4.35 10.22 -17.74
CA HIS A 135 -5.09 11.45 -18.08
C HIS A 135 -6.19 11.75 -17.07
N ASP A 136 -6.96 10.73 -16.69
CA ASP A 136 -8.07 10.86 -15.75
C ASP A 136 -7.57 11.28 -14.36
N LEU A 137 -6.48 10.67 -13.88
CA LEU A 137 -5.87 11.04 -12.61
C LEU A 137 -5.24 12.43 -12.64
N ALA A 138 -4.52 12.79 -13.71
CA ALA A 138 -4.00 14.14 -13.88
C ALA A 138 -5.12 15.18 -13.89
N HIS A 139 -6.27 14.86 -14.49
CA HIS A 139 -7.45 15.72 -14.46
C HIS A 139 -8.01 15.86 -13.04
N ALA A 140 -8.22 14.76 -12.31
CA ALA A 140 -8.70 14.78 -10.94
C ALA A 140 -7.79 15.57 -9.99
N LEU A 141 -6.47 15.41 -10.12
CA LEU A 141 -5.49 16.15 -9.33
C LEU A 141 -5.53 17.67 -9.60
N ARG A 142 -5.74 18.08 -10.86
CA ARG A 142 -5.97 19.50 -11.23
C ARG A 142 -7.25 20.03 -10.61
N MET A 143 -8.34 19.25 -10.66
CA MET A 143 -9.62 19.63 -10.06
C MET A 143 -9.53 19.78 -8.52
N ALA A 144 -8.64 19.01 -7.89
CA ALA A 144 -8.32 19.14 -6.48
C ALA A 144 -7.34 20.29 -6.15
N ALA A 145 -6.88 21.05 -7.15
CA ALA A 145 -5.91 22.15 -7.03
C ALA A 145 -4.59 21.76 -6.31
N LEU A 146 -4.15 20.51 -6.49
CA LEU A 146 -2.89 20.03 -5.90
C LEU A 146 -1.68 20.52 -6.72
N PRO A 147 -0.56 20.89 -6.07
CA PRO A 147 0.65 21.31 -6.76
C PRO A 147 1.36 20.12 -7.44
N GLY A 148 2.22 20.41 -8.43
CA GLY A 148 3.05 19.39 -9.09
C GLY A 148 2.36 18.60 -10.21
N VAL A 149 1.12 18.95 -10.57
CA VAL A 149 0.39 18.30 -11.66
C VAL A 149 0.80 18.91 -13.01
N PRO A 150 1.16 18.10 -14.02
CA PRO A 150 1.54 18.63 -15.34
C PRO A 150 0.38 19.40 -15.99
N GLY A 151 0.74 20.43 -16.78
CA GLY A 151 -0.22 21.21 -17.57
C GLY A 151 -0.95 20.34 -18.61
N PRO A 152 -2.12 20.79 -19.12
CA PRO A 152 -2.78 20.09 -20.22
C PRO A 152 -1.85 20.06 -21.44
N ALA A 153 -1.61 18.85 -21.98
CA ALA A 153 -0.93 18.64 -23.25
C ALA A 153 -1.87 18.95 -24.42
#